data_AF-A0A919XSD1-F1
#
_entry.id   AF-A0A919XSD1-F1
#
_cell.length_a   1.000
_cell.length_b   1.000
_cell.length_c   1.000
_cell.angle_alpha   90.00
_cell.angle_beta   90.00
_cell.angle_gamma   90.00
#
_symmetry.space_group_name_H-M   'P 1'
#
loop_
_entity.id
_entity.type
_entity.pdbx_description
1 polymer ?
#
loop_
_entity_poly.entity_id
_entity_poly.type
_entity_poly.pdbx_seq_one_letter_code
_entity_poly.pdbx_strand_id
1 'polypeptide(L)'
;MQLTDRETLASISENPYMQYFIGLSGFVMKPPFHHSMMTHFRKRLTDVLAELNEIIATEGAKEMRDDDNDPSNVSGGATGSVRT
;
A
#
# COMPACT_ATOMS: atom_id res chain seq x y z
N MET A 1 11.24 18.10 5.30
CA MET A 1 12.09 18.01 6.50
C MET A 1 12.11 16.54 6.93
N GLN A 2 13.26 15.87 6.91
CA GLN A 2 13.36 14.47 7.35
C GLN A 2 13.58 14.47 8.86
N LEU A 3 12.65 13.85 9.61
CA LEU A 3 12.78 13.68 11.05
C LEU A 3 13.86 12.63 11.34
N THR A 4 14.75 12.89 12.31
CA THR A 4 15.74 11.90 12.75
C THR A 4 15.09 10.78 13.57
N ASP A 5 15.78 9.67 13.73
CA ASP A 5 15.30 8.54 14.57
C ASP A 5 15.00 8.97 16.01
N ARG A 6 15.81 9.89 16.55
CA ARG A 6 15.65 10.43 17.91
C ARG A 6 14.42 11.33 18.01
N GLU A 7 14.24 12.22 17.06
CA GLU A 7 13.08 13.13 17.02
C GLU A 7 11.79 12.35 16.79
N THR A 8 11.81 11.29 15.97
CA THR A 8 10.64 10.42 15.77
C THR A 8 10.25 9.72 17.07
N LEU A 9 11.23 9.20 17.81
CA LEU A 9 10.99 8.58 19.11
C LEU A 9 10.47 9.60 20.13
N ALA A 10 10.97 10.83 20.12
CA ALA A 10 10.51 11.91 20.98
C ALA A 10 9.03 12.24 20.70
N SER A 11 8.66 12.44 19.42
CA SER A 11 7.27 12.67 19.00
C SER A 11 6.33 11.55 19.44
N ILE A 12 6.75 10.28 19.32
CA ILE A 12 5.98 9.13 19.80
C ILE A 12 5.81 9.18 21.33
N SER A 13 6.86 9.54 22.05
CA SER A 13 6.84 9.57 23.51
C SER A 13 5.98 10.71 24.06
N GLU A 14 5.91 11.84 23.35
CA GLU A 14 5.15 13.03 23.76
C GLU A 14 3.66 12.95 23.39
N ASN A 15 3.30 12.18 22.36
CA ASN A 15 1.94 12.14 21.84
C ASN A 15 1.21 10.83 22.18
N PRO A 16 0.20 10.84 23.07
CA PRO A 16 -0.58 9.65 23.42
C PRO A 16 -1.21 8.95 22.21
N TYR A 17 -1.65 9.71 21.20
CA TYR A 17 -2.23 9.13 19.99
C TYR A 17 -1.22 8.23 19.25
N MET A 18 0.04 8.67 19.13
CA MET A 18 1.09 7.89 18.50
C MET A 18 1.41 6.62 19.30
N GLN A 19 1.34 6.70 20.63
CA GLN A 19 1.53 5.54 21.50
C GLN A 19 0.45 4.48 21.32
N TYR A 20 -0.82 4.88 21.25
CA TYR A 20 -1.90 3.94 20.95
C TYR A 20 -1.80 3.38 19.53
N PHE A 21 -1.41 4.21 18.56
CA PHE A 21 -1.22 3.78 17.17
C PHE A 21 -0.20 2.65 17.03
N ILE A 22 0.91 2.71 17.80
CA ILE A 22 1.91 1.62 17.83
C ILE A 22 1.50 0.44 18.73
N GLY A 23 0.29 0.47 19.30
CA GLY A 23 -0.29 -0.64 20.06
C GLY A 23 0.00 -0.62 21.57
N LEU A 24 0.44 0.50 22.15
CA LEU A 24 0.53 0.60 23.61
C LEU A 24 -0.86 0.70 24.22
N SER A 25 -1.10 -0.04 25.32
CA SER A 25 -2.41 -0.08 26.00
C SER A 25 -2.73 1.18 26.82
N GLY A 26 -1.75 2.07 26.98
CA GLY A 26 -1.86 3.28 27.77
C GLY A 26 -0.66 4.20 27.53
N PHE A 27 -0.79 5.45 27.96
CA PHE A 27 0.29 6.42 27.84
C PHE A 27 1.46 6.10 28.79
N VAL A 28 2.66 6.09 28.23
CA VAL A 28 3.92 5.77 28.90
C VAL A 28 4.88 6.95 28.72
N MET A 29 5.37 7.51 29.83
CA MET A 29 6.32 8.63 29.82
C MET A 29 7.74 8.22 29.37
N LYS A 30 8.13 6.97 29.61
CA LYS A 30 9.44 6.47 29.17
C LYS A 30 9.39 6.15 27.67
N PRO A 31 10.50 6.34 26.93
CA PRO A 31 10.56 5.91 25.54
C PRO A 31 10.24 4.42 25.41
N PRO A 32 9.38 4.02 24.46
CA PRO A 32 8.96 2.63 24.32
C PRO A 32 10.09 1.70 23.85
N PHE A 33 11.10 2.24 23.17
CA PHE A 33 12.27 1.51 22.68
C PHE A 33 13.47 2.46 22.47
N HIS A 34 14.65 1.91 22.17
CA HIS A 34 15.83 2.71 21.88
C HIS A 34 15.79 3.26 20.44
N HIS A 35 16.15 4.54 20.24
CA HIS A 35 16.05 5.21 18.93
C HIS A 35 16.72 4.44 17.77
N SER A 36 17.81 3.71 18.01
CA SER A 36 18.49 2.89 16.99
C SER A 36 17.58 1.81 16.36
N MET A 37 16.51 1.40 17.05
CA MET A 37 15.52 0.46 16.52
C MET A 37 14.66 1.06 15.40
N MET A 38 14.57 2.39 15.30
CA MET A 38 13.78 3.06 14.27
C MET A 38 14.29 2.73 12.86
N THR A 39 15.59 2.55 12.67
CA THR A 39 16.15 2.09 11.39
C THR A 39 15.66 0.68 11.03
N HIS A 40 15.57 -0.24 12.01
CA HIS A 40 15.09 -1.59 11.77
C HIS A 40 13.59 -1.62 11.44
N PHE A 41 12.78 -0.83 12.16
CA PHE A 41 11.35 -0.70 11.87
C PHE A 41 11.12 -0.15 10.47
N ARG A 42 11.87 0.89 10.06
CA ARG A 42 11.75 1.47 8.71
C ARG A 42 12.05 0.46 7.62
N LYS A 43 13.15 -0.29 7.73
CA LYS A 43 13.50 -1.34 6.76
C LYS A 43 12.38 -2.38 6.64
N ARG A 44 11.92 -2.91 7.77
CA ARG A 44 10.86 -3.92 7.80
C ARG A 44 9.53 -3.40 7.23
N LEU A 45 9.16 -2.16 7.54
CA LEU A 45 7.94 -1.54 7.00
C LEU A 45 8.04 -1.32 5.50
N THR A 46 9.20 -0.90 4.98
CA THR A 46 9.40 -0.76 3.54
C THR A 46 9.18 -2.09 2.82
N ASP A 47 9.73 -3.18 3.35
CA ASP A 47 9.56 -4.51 2.77
C ASP A 47 8.08 -4.95 2.79
N VAL A 48 7.40 -4.76 3.92
CA VAL A 48 5.96 -5.09 4.07
C VAL A 48 5.09 -4.23 3.15
N LEU A 49 5.39 -2.95 3.00
CA LEU A 49 4.63 -2.06 2.10
C LEU A 49 4.85 -2.42 0.63
N ALA A 50 6.06 -2.84 0.27
CA ALA A 50 6.32 -3.33 -1.09
C ALA A 50 5.50 -4.60 -1.38
N GLU A 51 5.49 -5.56 -0.45
CA GLU A 51 4.65 -6.76 -0.55
C GLU A 51 3.17 -6.42 -0.67
N LEU A 52 2.67 -5.50 0.16
CA LEU A 52 1.28 -5.07 0.12
C LEU A 52 0.91 -4.40 -1.22
N ASN A 53 1.79 -3.55 -1.77
CA ASN A 53 1.57 -2.92 -3.07
C ASN A 53 1.46 -3.96 -4.19
N GLU A 54 2.28 -5.02 -4.15
CA GLU A 54 2.20 -6.13 -5.12
C GLU A 54 0.89 -6.92 -4.98
N ILE A 55 0.44 -7.19 -3.75
CA ILE A 55 -0.86 -7.84 -3.51
C ILE A 55 -2.00 -6.99 -4.09
N ILE A 56 -2.02 -5.69 -3.79
CA ILE A 56 -3.07 -4.79 -4.31
C ILE A 56 -3.02 -4.72 -5.85
N ALA A 57 -1.84 -4.64 -6.44
CA ALA A 57 -1.68 -4.60 -7.90
C ALA A 57 -2.14 -5.90 -8.57
N THR A 58 -1.84 -7.06 -7.97
CA THR A 58 -2.21 -8.37 -8.52
C THR A 58 -3.68 -8.69 -8.34
N GLU A 59 -4.27 -8.47 -7.17
CA GLU A 59 -5.70 -8.68 -6.92
C GLU A 59 -6.55 -7.66 -7.70
N GLY A 60 -6.15 -6.38 -7.70
CA GLY A 60 -6.81 -5.35 -8.51
C GLY A 60 -6.76 -5.64 -10.02
N ALA A 61 -5.68 -6.27 -10.50
CA ALA A 61 -5.58 -6.71 -11.89
C ALA A 61 -6.38 -7.98 -12.22
N LYS A 62 -6.70 -8.83 -11.22
CA LYS A 62 -7.56 -10.01 -11.41
C LYS A 62 -9.03 -9.61 -11.53
N GLU A 63 -9.50 -8.66 -10.72
CA GLU A 63 -10.88 -8.18 -10.78
C GLU A 63 -11.23 -7.50 -12.13
N MET A 64 -10.25 -7.01 -12.88
CA MET A 64 -10.45 -6.43 -14.21
C MET A 64 -10.43 -7.45 -15.37
N ARG A 65 -10.13 -8.74 -15.12
CA ARG A 65 -9.95 -9.76 -16.18
C ARG A 65 -11.13 -10.70 -16.40
N ASP A 66 -12.22 -10.54 -15.63
CA ASP A 66 -13.39 -11.42 -15.72
C ASP A 66 -14.44 -10.99 -16.77
N ASP A 67 -14.18 -9.96 -17.60
CA ASP A 67 -15.15 -9.47 -18.62
C ASP A 67 -14.85 -9.89 -20.08
N ASP A 68 -13.69 -10.51 -20.36
CA ASP A 68 -13.27 -10.84 -21.75
C ASP A 68 -13.39 -12.34 -22.10
N ASN A 69 -14.57 -12.95 -21.91
CA ASN A 69 -14.86 -14.27 -22.48
C ASN A 69 -16.31 -14.41 -22.98
N ASP A 70 -16.65 -13.68 -24.04
CA ASP A 70 -17.78 -14.03 -24.91
C ASP A 70 -17.27 -14.52 -26.29
N PRO A 71 -17.23 -15.83 -26.54
CA PRO A 71 -16.95 -16.37 -27.86
C PRO A 71 -18.25 -16.75 -28.59
N SER A 72 -19.12 -15.80 -28.98
CA SER A 72 -20.09 -16.06 -30.07
C SER A 72 -20.85 -14.82 -30.58
N ASN A 73 -20.55 -14.37 -31.82
CA ASN A 73 -21.55 -14.41 -32.90
C ASN A 73 -20.93 -14.21 -34.30
N VAL A 74 -21.48 -14.96 -35.23
CA VAL A 74 -21.02 -15.32 -36.56
C VAL A 74 -21.51 -14.34 -37.66
N SER A 75 -20.67 -14.16 -38.68
CA SER A 75 -20.95 -13.85 -40.10
C SER A 75 -22.05 -12.86 -40.54
N GLY A 76 -21.65 -11.94 -41.44
CA GLY A 76 -22.50 -11.28 -42.45
C GLY A 76 -22.18 -9.79 -42.53
N GLY A 77 -21.52 -9.22 -43.54
CA GLY A 77 -21.65 -9.42 -44.98
C GLY A 77 -22.38 -8.23 -45.59
N ALA A 78 -21.65 -7.20 -46.06
CA ALA A 78 -22.12 -6.29 -47.12
C ALA A 78 -20.96 -5.41 -47.65
N THR A 79 -20.61 -5.66 -48.90
CA THR A 79 -19.76 -4.88 -49.79
C THR A 79 -20.35 -3.51 -50.13
N GLY A 80 -19.52 -2.47 -50.29
CA GLY A 80 -19.98 -1.17 -50.79
C GLY A 80 -18.87 -0.20 -51.18
N SER A 81 -18.03 -0.57 -52.16
CA SER A 81 -17.18 0.40 -52.88
C SER A 81 -18.05 1.20 -53.84
N VAL A 82 -18.26 2.50 -53.59
CA VAL A 82 -18.75 3.43 -54.61
C VAL A 82 -17.67 4.46 -54.89
N ARG A 83 -17.09 4.34 -56.08
CA ARG A 83 -16.36 5.40 -56.77
C ARG A 83 -17.40 6.35 -57.38
N THR A 84 -17.26 7.64 -57.15
CA THR A 84 -17.49 8.74 -58.12
C THR A 84 -16.75 9.97 -57.63
#